data_AF-A0A9N8S3B2-F1
#
_entry.id   AF-A0A9N8S3B2-F1
#
_cell.length_a   1.000
_cell.length_b   1.000
_cell.length_c   1.000
_cell.angle_alpha   90.00
_cell.angle_beta   90.00
_cell.angle_gamma   90.00
#
_symmetry.space_group_name_H-M   'P 1'
#
loop_
_entity.id
_entity.type
_entity.pdbx_description
1 polymer ?
#
loop_
_entity_poly.entity_id
_entity_poly.type
_entity_poly.pdbx_seq_one_letter_code
_entity_poly.pdbx_strand_id
1 'polypeptide(L)'
;MQQFDITVANTGAFPVHAPGRYIKYVAGSNGGGDASLIVTPGGQGGSKIVLQPGQAYRVAESKPTPDSWTLANSAGGATIIGKVVIGDGRIDDNTFSGVVQTVDGGKVRTLAGASFIGMNLTAAPGAGQFQHVQLWNPAGSGKRLVVEQIETVSSVGVGFTHYATTAAISTLNGYGVSKLFGAPASAAGLLYKQNNATLLWTAAEMLTNGPINTTSLFKPAEPFVIPPGYGWGIIAQATNADLTATWEWYEEPNT
;
A
#
# COMPACT_ATOMS: atom_id res chain seq x y z
N MET A 1 39.83 -16.46 9.01
CA MET A 1 38.54 -17.14 9.28
C MET A 1 38.45 -18.35 8.37
N GLN A 2 37.92 -19.46 8.89
CA GLN A 2 37.78 -20.72 8.16
C GLN A 2 36.37 -21.27 8.37
N GLN A 3 35.82 -21.88 7.33
CA GLN A 3 34.51 -22.52 7.36
C GLN A 3 34.67 -24.02 7.57
N PHE A 4 33.81 -24.59 8.41
CA PHE A 4 33.77 -26.02 8.71
C PHE A 4 32.36 -26.53 8.48
N ASP A 5 32.24 -27.60 7.70
CA ASP A 5 31.01 -28.39 7.65
C ASP A 5 30.95 -29.24 8.92
N ILE A 6 29.78 -29.31 9.55
CA ILE A 6 29.56 -29.97 10.84
C ILE A 6 28.45 -31.00 10.73
N THR A 7 28.63 -32.11 11.45
CA THR A 7 27.62 -33.17 11.62
C THR A 7 27.50 -33.46 13.11
N VAL A 8 26.57 -32.80 13.78
CA VAL A 8 26.38 -32.90 15.23
C VAL A 8 25.27 -33.90 15.51
N ALA A 9 25.63 -35.06 16.06
CA ALA A 9 24.70 -36.13 16.39
C ALA A 9 23.66 -35.67 17.44
N ASN A 10 22.57 -36.44 17.55
CA ASN A 10 21.52 -36.23 18.56
C ASN A 10 22.06 -36.24 20.00
N THR A 11 23.11 -37.01 20.26
CA THR A 11 23.84 -37.06 21.52
C THR A 11 25.34 -37.02 21.27
N GLY A 12 26.08 -36.36 22.15
CA GLY A 12 27.53 -36.27 22.08
C GLY A 12 28.02 -34.90 21.60
N ALA A 13 29.34 -34.72 21.71
CA ALA A 13 30.05 -33.51 21.38
C ALA A 13 30.79 -33.67 20.05
N PHE A 14 30.68 -32.68 19.17
CA PHE A 14 31.45 -32.56 17.93
C PHE A 14 32.56 -31.52 18.13
N PRO A 15 33.84 -31.93 18.20
CA PRO A 15 34.95 -31.00 18.32
C PRO A 15 35.31 -30.37 16.96
N VAL A 16 35.56 -29.07 16.96
CA VAL A 16 36.14 -28.33 15.85
C VAL A 16 37.50 -27.78 16.31
N HIS A 17 38.57 -28.37 15.80
CA HIS A 17 39.95 -28.02 16.16
C HIS A 17 40.42 -26.79 15.37
N ALA A 18 39.84 -25.64 15.68
CA ALA A 18 40.16 -24.38 15.04
C ALA A 18 40.34 -23.27 16.08
N PRO A 19 41.52 -22.62 16.14
CA PRO A 19 41.71 -21.49 17.03
C PRO A 19 40.93 -20.27 16.53
N GLY A 20 40.40 -19.48 17.46
CA GLY A 20 39.77 -18.20 17.14
C GLY A 20 38.81 -17.71 18.21
N ARG A 21 38.68 -16.39 18.32
CA ARG A 21 37.78 -15.74 19.30
C ARG A 21 36.32 -15.65 18.85
N TYR A 22 36.04 -15.83 17.58
CA TYR A 22 34.72 -15.68 16.99
C TYR A 22 34.26 -17.00 16.37
N ILE A 23 33.00 -17.35 16.62
CA ILE A 23 32.29 -18.44 15.93
C ILE A 23 30.93 -17.94 15.45
N LYS A 24 30.63 -18.15 14.17
CA LYS A 24 29.30 -17.93 13.58
C LYS A 24 28.71 -19.26 13.17
N TYR A 25 27.50 -19.54 13.63
CA TYR A 25 26.71 -20.66 13.12
C TYR A 25 25.98 -20.20 11.87
N VAL A 26 26.49 -20.56 10.70
CA VAL A 26 26.03 -19.97 9.42
C VAL A 26 24.68 -20.54 9.02
N ALA A 27 24.59 -21.87 9.03
CA ALA A 27 23.38 -22.59 8.67
C ALA A 27 23.41 -23.97 9.32
N GLY A 28 22.24 -24.52 9.62
CA GLY A 28 22.10 -25.94 9.84
C GLY A 28 20.65 -26.36 9.88
N SER A 29 20.44 -27.64 9.63
CA SER A 29 19.12 -28.24 9.53
C SER A 29 19.07 -29.51 10.36
N ASN A 30 17.93 -29.69 11.02
CA ASN A 30 17.56 -30.89 11.75
C ASN A 30 16.33 -31.56 11.10
N GLY A 31 16.20 -31.47 9.77
CA GLY A 31 15.06 -32.04 9.03
C GLY A 31 13.70 -31.40 9.35
N GLY A 32 13.69 -30.12 9.75
CA GLY A 32 12.47 -29.37 10.11
C GLY A 32 12.24 -29.16 11.61
N GLY A 33 13.08 -29.78 12.47
CA GLY A 33 13.08 -29.53 13.92
C GLY A 33 14.00 -28.39 14.36
N ASP A 34 14.17 -28.23 15.68
CA ASP A 34 15.11 -27.28 16.26
C ASP A 34 16.56 -27.64 15.90
N ALA A 35 17.25 -26.70 15.26
CA ALA A 35 18.64 -26.83 14.81
C ALA A 35 19.63 -26.07 15.71
N SER A 36 19.23 -25.66 16.92
CA SER A 36 20.09 -24.91 17.84
C SER A 36 21.29 -25.74 18.33
N LEU A 37 22.46 -25.10 18.40
CA LEU A 37 23.70 -25.70 18.91
C LEU A 37 24.07 -25.14 20.28
N ILE A 38 24.50 -26.01 21.19
CA ILE A 38 25.28 -25.62 22.37
C ILE A 38 26.75 -25.56 21.95
N VAL A 39 27.36 -24.39 22.12
CA VAL A 39 28.73 -24.10 21.75
C VAL A 39 29.54 -23.84 23.01
N THR A 40 30.66 -24.54 23.15
CA THR A 40 31.60 -24.42 24.28
C THR A 40 33.00 -24.06 23.76
N PRO A 41 33.58 -22.91 24.16
CA PRO A 41 34.94 -22.57 23.79
C PRO A 41 35.97 -23.45 24.54
N GLY A 42 36.95 -23.98 23.83
CA GLY A 42 38.08 -24.71 24.39
C GLY A 42 38.87 -23.87 25.40
N GLY A 43 39.26 -24.49 26.52
CA GLY A 43 40.01 -23.82 27.59
C GLY A 43 39.19 -22.90 28.52
N GLN A 44 37.88 -22.70 28.28
CA GLN A 44 37.02 -21.84 29.10
C GLN A 44 35.96 -22.61 29.92
N GLY A 45 36.40 -23.71 30.54
CA GLY A 45 35.60 -24.70 31.28
C GLY A 45 34.24 -24.20 31.79
N GLY A 46 33.17 -24.66 31.12
CA GLY A 46 31.78 -24.50 31.58
C GLY A 46 30.92 -23.48 30.84
N SER A 47 31.48 -22.59 30.01
CA SER A 47 30.66 -21.63 29.25
C SER A 47 29.92 -22.33 28.11
N LYS A 48 28.60 -22.45 28.24
CA LYS A 48 27.71 -23.01 27.21
C LYS A 48 26.88 -21.89 26.60
N ILE A 49 27.03 -21.68 25.29
CA ILE A 49 26.29 -20.68 24.54
C ILE A 49 25.35 -21.40 23.57
N VAL A 50 24.06 -21.07 23.60
CA VAL A 50 23.12 -21.60 22.59
C VAL A 50 23.15 -20.66 21.39
N LEU A 51 23.43 -21.19 20.20
CA LEU A 51 23.37 -20.49 18.93
C LEU A 51 22.30 -21.12 18.03
N GLN A 52 21.40 -20.29 17.52
CA GLN A 52 20.55 -20.62 16.38
C GLN A 52 21.27 -20.34 15.06
N PRO A 53 20.88 -20.97 13.93
CA PRO A 53 21.42 -20.63 12.62
C PRO A 53 21.36 -19.12 12.36
N GLY A 54 22.44 -18.56 11.83
CA GLY A 54 22.65 -17.12 11.62
C GLY A 54 23.32 -16.39 12.79
N GLN A 55 23.27 -16.92 14.01
CA GLN A 55 23.84 -16.28 15.19
C GLN A 55 25.35 -16.49 15.32
N ALA A 56 26.00 -15.62 16.09
CA ALA A 56 27.42 -15.69 16.35
C ALA A 56 27.75 -15.35 17.81
N TYR A 57 28.91 -15.83 18.25
CA TYR A 57 29.46 -15.53 19.57
C TYR A 57 30.92 -15.09 19.42
N ARG A 58 31.31 -14.09 20.22
CA ARG A 58 32.69 -13.63 20.34
C ARG A 58 33.13 -13.73 21.79
N VAL A 59 34.23 -14.44 22.03
CA VAL A 59 34.92 -14.47 23.30
C VAL A 59 35.50 -13.09 23.61
N ALA A 60 35.25 -12.60 24.83
CA ALA A 60 35.77 -11.33 25.30
C ALA A 60 37.31 -11.26 25.21
N GLU A 61 37.84 -10.09 24.89
CA GLU A 61 39.29 -9.87 24.71
C GLU A 61 40.10 -10.18 25.97
N SER A 62 39.50 -9.99 27.14
CA SER A 62 40.09 -10.30 28.45
C SER A 62 40.24 -11.80 28.75
N LYS A 63 39.73 -12.69 27.89
CA LYS A 63 39.86 -14.14 28.03
C LYS A 63 40.86 -14.72 27.03
N PRO A 64 41.47 -15.88 27.30
CA PRO A 64 42.32 -16.57 26.34
C PRO A 64 41.57 -16.90 25.05
N THR A 65 42.26 -16.83 23.91
CA THR A 65 41.73 -17.31 22.63
C THR A 65 41.52 -18.82 22.72
N PRO A 66 40.30 -19.33 22.44
CA PRO A 66 40.06 -20.77 22.36
C PRO A 66 40.95 -21.41 21.30
N ASP A 67 41.51 -22.57 21.61
CA ASP A 67 42.24 -23.43 20.67
C ASP A 67 41.31 -24.32 19.83
N SER A 68 40.08 -24.50 20.32
CA SER A 68 39.06 -25.39 19.79
C SER A 68 37.67 -24.94 20.21
N TRP A 69 36.66 -25.51 19.56
CA TRP A 69 35.25 -25.31 19.88
C TRP A 69 34.55 -26.65 19.95
N THR A 70 33.66 -26.82 20.92
CA THR A 70 32.84 -28.02 21.03
C THR A 70 31.39 -27.68 20.76
N LEU A 71 30.77 -28.42 19.85
CA LEU A 71 29.38 -28.24 19.44
C LEU A 71 28.55 -29.43 19.92
N ALA A 72 27.36 -29.19 20.48
CA ALA A 72 26.41 -30.23 20.84
C ALA A 72 25.01 -29.83 20.40
N ASN A 73 24.18 -30.81 20.06
CA ASN A 73 22.78 -30.56 19.72
C ASN A 73 22.02 -30.10 20.96
N SER A 74 21.41 -28.90 20.92
CA SER A 74 20.74 -28.32 22.09
C SER A 74 19.43 -29.02 22.43
N ALA A 75 18.72 -29.52 21.42
CA ALA A 75 17.39 -30.10 21.56
C ALA A 75 17.42 -31.63 21.72
N GLY A 76 18.56 -32.27 21.46
CA GLY A 76 18.68 -33.74 21.46
C GLY A 76 17.85 -34.44 20.38
N GLY A 77 17.36 -33.69 19.38
CA GLY A 77 16.56 -34.18 18.24
C GLY A 77 17.40 -34.93 17.21
N ALA A 78 17.01 -34.95 15.93
CA ALA A 78 17.82 -35.60 14.89
C ALA A 78 19.20 -34.92 14.69
N THR A 79 20.08 -35.57 13.92
CA THR A 79 21.43 -35.06 13.63
C THR A 79 21.36 -33.72 12.91
N ILE A 80 22.09 -32.73 13.42
CA ILE A 80 22.21 -31.42 12.79
C ILE A 80 23.36 -31.48 11.79
N ILE A 81 23.06 -31.23 10.51
CA ILE A 81 24.06 -31.03 9.46
C ILE A 81 24.09 -29.54 9.15
N GLY A 82 25.27 -28.92 9.15
CA GLY A 82 25.38 -27.47 9.01
C GLY A 82 26.79 -26.97 8.76
N LYS A 83 26.98 -25.67 8.96
CA LYS A 83 28.25 -24.96 8.74
C LYS A 83 28.52 -23.96 9.85
N VAL A 84 29.76 -23.91 10.32
CA VAL A 84 30.26 -22.87 11.22
C VAL A 84 31.45 -22.16 10.60
N VAL A 85 31.64 -20.89 10.95
CA VAL A 85 32.84 -20.12 10.59
C VAL A 85 33.54 -19.70 11.87
N ILE A 86 34.85 -19.99 11.96
CA ILE A 86 35.68 -19.68 13.14
C ILE A 86 36.87 -18.80 12.72
N GLY A 87 37.25 -17.85 13.57
CA GLY A 87 38.50 -17.09 13.44
C GLY A 87 38.55 -15.89 14.39
N ASP A 88 39.45 -14.94 14.12
CA ASP A 88 39.60 -13.73 14.96
C ASP A 88 38.89 -12.49 14.38
N GLY A 89 38.49 -12.54 13.11
CA GLY A 89 37.68 -11.50 12.47
C GLY A 89 36.18 -11.66 12.75
N ARG A 90 35.41 -10.60 12.53
CA ARG A 90 33.94 -10.58 12.62
C ARG A 90 33.34 -10.55 11.21
N ILE A 91 32.33 -11.39 10.95
CA ILE A 91 31.49 -11.32 9.75
C ILE A 91 30.04 -11.11 10.18
N ASP A 92 29.52 -9.92 9.90
CA ASP A 92 28.10 -9.56 10.06
C ASP A 92 27.36 -9.69 8.73
N ASP A 93 27.23 -10.92 8.24
CA ASP A 93 26.36 -11.22 7.11
C ASP A 93 24.96 -11.59 7.62
N ASN A 94 24.14 -10.58 7.90
CA ASN A 94 22.74 -10.74 8.27
C ASN A 94 21.89 -10.64 7.00
N THR A 95 21.74 -11.75 6.29
CA THR A 95 20.79 -11.82 5.18
C THR A 95 19.37 -11.86 5.74
N PHE A 96 18.70 -10.70 5.71
CA PHE A 96 17.27 -10.62 5.98
C PHE A 96 16.50 -11.23 4.81
N SER A 97 16.04 -12.47 4.98
CA SER A 97 15.01 -13.06 4.14
C SER A 97 13.64 -12.61 4.66
N GLY A 98 12.96 -11.75 3.91
CA GLY A 98 11.61 -11.29 4.22
C GLY A 98 10.78 -11.24 2.96
N VAL A 99 9.52 -11.65 3.04
CA VAL A 99 8.57 -11.46 1.94
C VAL A 99 8.06 -10.02 2.00
N VAL A 100 8.40 -9.21 1.00
CA VAL A 100 7.80 -7.89 0.83
C VAL A 100 6.41 -8.10 0.23
N GLN A 101 5.37 -8.02 1.05
CA GLN A 101 4.00 -7.94 0.55
C GLN A 101 3.65 -6.47 0.32
N THR A 102 3.45 -6.09 -0.95
CA THR A 102 2.86 -4.79 -1.29
C THR A 102 1.35 -4.87 -1.10
N VAL A 103 0.82 -4.08 -0.16
CA VAL A 103 -0.62 -3.96 0.02
C VAL A 103 -1.15 -2.97 -1.02
N ASP A 104 -1.96 -3.45 -1.95
CA ASP A 104 -2.69 -2.59 -2.89
C ASP A 104 -3.79 -1.82 -2.14
N GLY A 105 -3.53 -0.54 -1.86
CA GLY A 105 -4.47 0.33 -1.17
C GLY A 105 -5.80 0.50 -1.91
N GLY A 106 -5.80 0.46 -3.25
CA GLY A 106 -7.02 0.55 -4.05
C GLY A 106 -7.92 -0.68 -3.87
N LYS A 107 -7.31 -1.88 -3.84
CA LYS A 107 -8.03 -3.12 -3.52
C LYS A 107 -8.59 -3.09 -2.10
N VAL A 108 -7.82 -2.63 -1.12
CA VAL A 108 -8.28 -2.53 0.28
C VAL A 108 -9.48 -1.57 0.39
N ARG A 109 -9.42 -0.39 -0.24
CA ARG A 109 -10.55 0.57 -0.26
C ARG A 109 -11.79 -0.01 -0.93
N THR A 110 -11.60 -0.71 -2.05
CA THR A 110 -12.71 -1.34 -2.77
C THR A 110 -13.38 -2.42 -1.93
N LEU A 111 -12.60 -3.31 -1.31
CA LEU A 111 -13.14 -4.36 -0.43
C LEU A 111 -13.80 -3.81 0.84
N ALA A 112 -13.37 -2.63 1.30
CA ALA A 112 -14.01 -1.91 2.39
C ALA A 112 -15.29 -1.15 1.97
N GLY A 113 -15.68 -1.19 0.69
CA GLY A 113 -16.84 -0.47 0.17
C GLY A 113 -16.64 1.06 0.18
N ALA A 114 -15.40 1.53 0.09
CA ALA A 114 -15.04 2.95 0.16
C ALA A 114 -14.73 3.57 -1.21
N SER A 115 -14.73 2.78 -2.29
CA SER A 115 -14.44 3.27 -3.65
C SER A 115 -15.70 3.28 -4.51
N PHE A 116 -15.94 4.37 -5.24
CA PHE A 116 -17.17 4.64 -5.95
C PHE A 116 -16.93 5.16 -7.37
N ILE A 117 -17.95 5.04 -8.21
CA ILE A 117 -18.02 5.64 -9.53
C ILE A 117 -19.36 6.36 -9.70
N GLY A 118 -19.35 7.49 -10.40
CA GLY A 118 -20.55 8.19 -10.79
C GLY A 118 -21.31 7.39 -11.86
N MET A 119 -22.63 7.32 -11.77
CA MET A 119 -23.40 6.95 -12.96
C MET A 119 -23.24 8.03 -14.03
N ASN A 120 -23.23 7.65 -15.31
CA ASN A 120 -23.20 8.57 -16.45
C ASN A 120 -24.23 9.69 -16.28
N LEU A 121 -23.76 10.84 -15.83
CA LEU A 121 -24.60 11.95 -15.41
C LEU A 121 -24.81 12.87 -16.59
N THR A 122 -25.90 12.66 -17.33
CA THR A 122 -26.20 13.44 -18.53
C THR A 122 -27.18 14.58 -18.21
N ALA A 123 -26.74 15.80 -18.48
CA ALA A 123 -27.56 16.99 -18.65
C ALA A 123 -27.85 17.18 -20.17
N ALA A 124 -29.12 16.96 -20.53
CA ALA A 124 -29.58 17.00 -21.92
C ALA A 124 -29.59 18.43 -22.48
N PRO A 125 -29.34 18.61 -23.79
CA PRO A 125 -29.22 19.95 -24.37
C PRO A 125 -30.54 20.72 -24.23
N GLY A 126 -30.44 22.01 -23.86
CA GLY A 126 -31.59 22.91 -23.70
C GLY A 126 -31.38 24.23 -24.44
N ALA A 127 -32.43 24.69 -25.13
CA ALA A 127 -32.43 25.93 -25.92
C ALA A 127 -32.03 27.14 -25.04
N GLY A 128 -30.93 27.81 -25.39
CA GLY A 128 -30.41 28.97 -24.67
C GLY A 128 -29.85 28.68 -23.27
N GLN A 129 -29.61 27.40 -22.94
CA GLN A 129 -29.17 26.98 -21.61
C GLN A 129 -27.81 26.30 -21.66
N PHE A 130 -27.00 26.58 -20.64
CA PHE A 130 -25.80 25.84 -20.30
C PHE A 130 -26.16 24.60 -19.50
N GLN A 131 -25.35 23.56 -19.66
CA GLN A 131 -25.52 22.28 -18.97
C GLN A 131 -24.58 22.18 -17.80
N HIS A 132 -25.10 21.79 -16.65
CA HIS A 132 -24.36 21.69 -15.40
C HIS A 132 -24.51 20.28 -14.84
N VAL A 133 -23.40 19.71 -14.39
CA VAL A 133 -23.35 18.46 -13.65
C VAL A 133 -22.45 18.65 -12.45
N GLN A 134 -22.72 17.97 -11.34
CA GLN A 134 -22.01 18.20 -10.09
C GLN A 134 -21.88 16.93 -9.27
N LEU A 135 -20.67 16.69 -8.75
CA LEU A 135 -20.43 15.80 -7.62
C LEU A 135 -20.49 16.64 -6.34
N TRP A 136 -21.46 16.36 -5.48
CA TRP A 136 -21.74 17.12 -4.26
C TRP A 136 -21.50 16.29 -3.01
N ASN A 137 -20.77 16.85 -2.04
CA ASN A 137 -20.59 16.29 -0.70
C ASN A 137 -21.43 17.08 0.33
N PRO A 138 -22.52 16.51 0.88
CA PRO A 138 -23.37 17.24 1.82
C PRO A 138 -22.64 17.54 3.14
N ALA A 139 -22.93 18.69 3.76
CA ALA A 139 -22.24 19.17 4.97
C ALA A 139 -22.26 18.22 6.18
N GLY A 140 -23.24 17.30 6.24
CA GLY A 140 -23.39 16.31 7.30
C GLY A 140 -22.84 14.92 6.99
N SER A 141 -22.09 14.71 5.90
CA SER A 141 -21.64 13.38 5.49
C SER A 141 -20.62 12.74 6.43
N GLY A 142 -19.86 13.55 7.18
CA GLY A 142 -18.74 13.09 8.02
C GLY A 142 -17.55 12.52 7.23
N LYS A 143 -17.57 12.60 5.90
CA LYS A 143 -16.56 12.04 5.01
C LYS A 143 -16.11 13.07 3.98
N ARG A 144 -14.88 12.97 3.50
CA ARG A 144 -14.39 13.71 2.33
C ARG A 144 -14.36 12.80 1.11
N LEU A 145 -14.60 13.38 -0.06
CA LEU A 145 -14.45 12.68 -1.34
C LEU A 145 -13.05 12.95 -1.87
N VAL A 146 -12.34 11.91 -2.29
CA VAL A 146 -11.03 12.04 -2.93
C VAL A 146 -11.16 11.59 -4.37
N VAL A 147 -11.23 12.56 -5.29
CA VAL A 147 -11.49 12.34 -6.71
C VAL A 147 -10.18 12.00 -7.42
N GLU A 148 -10.17 10.83 -8.08
CA GLU A 148 -8.99 10.28 -8.77
C GLU A 148 -9.09 10.42 -10.29
N GLN A 149 -10.30 10.53 -10.84
CA GLN A 149 -10.51 10.62 -12.29
C GLN A 149 -11.86 11.25 -12.61
N ILE A 150 -11.90 11.97 -13.73
CA ILE A 150 -13.11 12.55 -14.30
C ILE A 150 -13.15 12.22 -15.78
N GLU A 151 -14.31 11.80 -16.25
CA GLU A 151 -14.61 11.62 -17.66
C GLU A 151 -15.72 12.59 -18.05
N THR A 152 -15.57 13.20 -19.22
CA THR A 152 -16.57 14.10 -19.80
C THR A 152 -16.78 13.77 -21.27
N VAL A 153 -18.01 13.89 -21.75
CA VAL A 153 -18.35 13.71 -23.16
C VAL A 153 -19.51 14.62 -23.53
N SER A 154 -19.50 15.07 -24.79
CA SER A 154 -20.60 15.81 -25.42
C SER A 154 -20.75 15.35 -26.86
N SER A 155 -21.98 15.40 -27.36
CA SER A 155 -22.34 15.21 -28.76
C SER A 155 -21.89 16.36 -29.68
N VAL A 156 -21.39 17.47 -29.11
CA VAL A 156 -20.86 18.62 -29.84
C VAL A 156 -19.46 19.00 -29.32
N GLY A 157 -18.70 19.74 -30.11
CA GLY A 157 -17.37 20.20 -29.71
C GLY A 157 -17.52 21.40 -28.77
N VAL A 158 -17.09 21.26 -27.52
CA VAL A 158 -17.31 22.29 -26.49
C VAL A 158 -16.20 22.26 -25.43
N GLY A 159 -15.92 23.41 -24.82
CA GLY A 159 -15.09 23.47 -23.63
C GLY A 159 -15.88 23.08 -22.38
N PHE A 160 -15.27 22.33 -21.47
CA PHE A 160 -15.82 22.02 -20.15
C PHE A 160 -15.09 22.82 -19.08
N THR A 161 -15.82 23.67 -18.35
CA THR A 161 -15.29 24.39 -17.20
C THR A 161 -15.56 23.63 -15.92
N HIS A 162 -14.50 23.42 -15.14
CA HIS A 162 -14.51 22.79 -13.83
C HIS A 162 -14.44 23.89 -12.76
N TYR A 163 -15.26 23.78 -11.71
CA TYR A 163 -15.35 24.77 -10.65
C TYR A 163 -15.80 24.16 -9.32
N ALA A 164 -15.31 24.72 -8.22
CA ALA A 164 -15.83 24.42 -6.89
C ALA A 164 -17.13 25.16 -6.59
N THR A 165 -17.91 24.57 -5.69
CA THR A 165 -19.22 25.07 -5.26
C THR A 165 -19.42 24.81 -3.77
N THR A 166 -20.21 25.66 -3.12
CA THR A 166 -20.61 25.54 -1.70
C THR A 166 -22.11 25.26 -1.54
N ALA A 167 -22.81 25.00 -2.66
CA ALA A 167 -24.21 24.63 -2.68
C ALA A 167 -24.47 23.56 -3.75
N ALA A 168 -25.38 22.64 -3.45
CA ALA A 168 -25.88 21.68 -4.43
C ALA A 168 -26.69 22.39 -5.51
N ILE A 169 -26.55 21.94 -6.75
CA ILE A 169 -27.41 22.34 -7.86
C ILE A 169 -28.79 21.64 -7.77
N SER A 170 -29.76 22.07 -8.57
CA SER A 170 -31.18 21.83 -8.26
C SER A 170 -31.67 20.37 -8.33
N THR A 171 -31.18 19.53 -9.26
CA THR A 171 -31.79 18.20 -9.51
C THR A 171 -30.85 17.07 -9.12
N LEU A 172 -31.20 16.32 -8.08
CA LEU A 172 -30.50 15.08 -7.72
C LEU A 172 -30.78 14.01 -8.77
N ASN A 173 -29.74 13.48 -9.40
CA ASN A 173 -29.83 12.36 -10.33
C ASN A 173 -29.67 11.02 -9.60
N GLY A 174 -28.84 10.96 -8.57
CA GLY A 174 -28.63 9.75 -7.77
C GLY A 174 -27.39 9.82 -6.88
N TYR A 175 -27.02 8.67 -6.35
CA TYR A 175 -25.84 8.49 -5.49
C TYR A 175 -24.72 7.82 -6.29
N GLY A 176 -23.47 7.99 -5.86
CA GLY A 176 -22.36 7.21 -6.40
C GLY A 176 -22.55 5.70 -6.21
N VAL A 177 -22.15 4.91 -7.19
CA VAL A 177 -22.26 3.46 -7.16
C VAL A 177 -20.95 2.87 -6.63
N SER A 178 -21.05 1.95 -5.67
CA SER A 178 -19.86 1.26 -5.14
C SER A 178 -19.20 0.41 -6.23
N LYS A 179 -17.86 0.44 -6.26
CA LYS A 179 -17.05 -0.46 -7.10
C LYS A 179 -17.06 -1.92 -6.60
N LEU A 180 -17.44 -2.14 -5.34
CA LEU A 180 -17.72 -3.47 -4.80
C LEU A 180 -19.19 -3.81 -5.07
N PHE A 181 -19.43 -4.75 -5.99
CA PHE A 181 -20.77 -5.19 -6.35
C PHE A 181 -21.54 -5.74 -5.15
N GLY A 182 -22.79 -5.30 -5.00
CA GLY A 182 -23.65 -5.65 -3.87
C GLY A 182 -23.45 -4.79 -2.61
N ALA A 183 -22.42 -3.95 -2.56
CA ALA A 183 -22.25 -3.01 -1.45
C ALA A 183 -23.18 -1.78 -1.60
N PRO A 184 -23.47 -1.07 -0.51
CA PRO A 184 -24.30 0.14 -0.54
C PRO A 184 -23.74 1.23 -1.47
N ALA A 185 -24.64 2.09 -1.96
CA ALA A 185 -24.26 3.30 -2.66
C ALA A 185 -23.52 4.29 -1.74
N SER A 186 -22.85 5.26 -2.36
CA SER A 186 -22.13 6.34 -1.69
C SER A 186 -23.07 7.15 -0.80
N ALA A 187 -22.66 7.38 0.45
CA ALA A 187 -23.40 8.21 1.39
C ALA A 187 -22.98 9.69 1.33
N ALA A 188 -21.79 9.98 0.79
CA ALA A 188 -21.25 11.33 0.69
C ALA A 188 -21.24 11.87 -0.74
N GLY A 189 -21.03 11.04 -1.76
CA GLY A 189 -20.97 11.44 -3.16
C GLY A 189 -22.34 11.43 -3.84
N LEU A 190 -22.98 12.59 -3.89
CA LEU A 190 -24.26 12.81 -4.56
C LEU A 190 -24.06 13.39 -5.97
N LEU A 191 -24.83 12.93 -6.93
CA LEU A 191 -24.73 13.32 -8.33
C LEU A 191 -25.91 14.21 -8.70
N TYR A 192 -25.64 15.46 -9.05
CA TYR A 192 -26.65 16.45 -9.41
C TYR A 192 -26.48 16.97 -10.84
N LYS A 193 -27.58 17.41 -11.46
CA LYS A 193 -27.58 18.06 -12.76
C LYS A 193 -28.57 19.23 -12.80
N GLN A 194 -28.36 20.15 -13.73
CA GLN A 194 -29.35 21.15 -14.08
C GLN A 194 -29.02 21.82 -15.41
N ASN A 195 -30.02 22.52 -15.95
CA ASN A 195 -29.86 23.40 -17.10
C ASN A 195 -30.13 24.83 -16.62
N ASN A 196 -29.30 25.77 -17.00
CA ASN A 196 -29.50 27.17 -16.61
C ASN A 196 -29.09 28.13 -17.73
N ALA A 197 -29.79 29.26 -17.84
CA ALA A 197 -29.49 30.29 -18.84
C ALA A 197 -28.21 31.08 -18.52
N THR A 198 -27.75 31.02 -17.27
CA THR A 198 -26.54 31.70 -16.81
C THR A 198 -25.48 30.72 -16.33
N LEU A 199 -24.22 31.14 -16.43
CA LEU A 199 -23.10 30.41 -15.84
C LEU A 199 -23.21 30.49 -14.31
N LEU A 200 -23.01 29.36 -13.65
CA LEU A 200 -23.16 29.20 -12.20
C LEU A 200 -21.81 28.81 -11.60
N TRP A 201 -20.83 29.69 -11.69
CA TRP A 201 -19.55 29.54 -10.99
C TRP A 201 -19.14 30.86 -10.33
N THR A 202 -18.44 30.78 -9.22
CA THR A 202 -17.83 31.93 -8.54
C THR A 202 -16.37 32.12 -8.98
N ALA A 203 -15.66 31.04 -9.33
CA ALA A 203 -14.34 31.04 -9.95
C ALA A 203 -14.15 29.77 -10.79
N ALA A 204 -13.64 29.92 -12.02
CA ALA A 204 -13.26 28.77 -12.85
C ALA A 204 -11.89 28.26 -12.40
N GLU A 205 -11.76 26.95 -12.17
CA GLU A 205 -10.53 26.34 -11.69
C GLU A 205 -9.74 25.67 -12.82
N MET A 206 -10.45 25.13 -13.82
CA MET A 206 -9.83 24.45 -14.95
C MET A 206 -10.75 24.45 -16.18
N LEU A 207 -10.16 24.52 -17.36
CA LEU A 207 -10.83 24.34 -18.64
C LEU A 207 -10.26 23.12 -19.36
N THR A 208 -11.13 22.22 -19.81
CA THR A 208 -10.76 21.11 -20.71
C THR A 208 -11.55 21.24 -22.01
N ASN A 209 -11.01 20.75 -23.13
CA ASN A 209 -11.72 20.73 -24.40
C ASN A 209 -12.31 19.33 -24.62
N GLY A 210 -13.59 19.27 -24.96
CA GLY A 210 -14.31 18.06 -25.34
C GLY A 210 -14.46 17.98 -26.86
N PRO A 211 -13.76 17.06 -27.55
CA PRO A 211 -14.04 16.77 -28.95
C PRO A 211 -15.43 16.13 -29.10
N ILE A 212 -16.06 16.35 -30.26
CA ILE A 212 -17.36 15.77 -30.62
C ILE A 212 -17.34 14.26 -30.40
N ASN A 213 -18.33 13.73 -29.68
CA ASN A 213 -18.54 12.29 -29.46
C ASN A 213 -17.30 11.54 -28.94
N THR A 214 -16.41 12.21 -28.24
CA THR A 214 -15.16 11.64 -27.71
C THR A 214 -15.07 11.86 -26.22
N THR A 215 -14.79 10.79 -25.47
CA THR A 215 -14.55 10.90 -24.03
C THR A 215 -13.25 11.64 -23.77
N SER A 216 -13.34 12.76 -23.08
CA SER A 216 -12.20 13.47 -22.51
C SER A 216 -11.95 12.95 -21.10
N LEU A 217 -10.79 12.35 -20.91
CA LEU A 217 -10.35 11.78 -19.65
C LEU A 217 -9.39 12.76 -18.95
N PHE A 218 -9.77 13.21 -17.76
CA PHE A 218 -8.91 14.00 -16.89
C PHE A 218 -8.52 13.20 -15.65
N LYS A 219 -7.22 12.93 -15.53
CA LYS A 219 -6.62 12.25 -14.38
C LYS A 219 -5.59 13.19 -13.73
N PRO A 220 -5.91 13.81 -12.60
CA PRO A 220 -5.01 14.77 -11.99
C PRO A 220 -3.78 14.07 -11.38
N ALA A 221 -2.65 14.78 -11.36
CA ALA A 221 -1.41 14.26 -10.78
C ALA A 221 -1.51 14.13 -9.25
N GLU A 222 -2.18 15.09 -8.61
CA GLU A 222 -2.65 15.01 -7.23
C GLU A 222 -4.17 14.92 -7.19
N PRO A 223 -4.77 14.13 -6.28
CA PRO A 223 -6.22 14.03 -6.21
C PRO A 223 -6.84 15.34 -5.72
N PHE A 224 -8.07 15.60 -6.13
CA PHE A 224 -8.86 16.68 -5.55
C PHE A 224 -9.64 16.16 -4.35
N VAL A 225 -9.65 16.95 -3.27
CA VAL A 225 -10.35 16.61 -2.04
C VAL A 225 -11.57 17.51 -1.88
N ILE A 226 -12.76 16.92 -1.80
CA ILE A 226 -14.03 17.63 -1.61
C ILE A 226 -14.50 17.40 -0.16
N PRO A 227 -14.32 18.38 0.75
CA PRO A 227 -14.81 18.27 2.12
C PRO A 227 -16.35 18.35 2.20
N PRO A 228 -16.95 17.99 3.36
CA PRO A 228 -18.38 18.16 3.58
C PRO A 228 -18.83 19.62 3.34
N GLY A 229 -19.93 19.80 2.61
CA GLY A 229 -20.51 21.10 2.28
C GLY A 229 -19.95 21.75 1.01
N TYR A 230 -19.17 20.99 0.25
CA TYR A 230 -18.60 21.44 -1.02
C TYR A 230 -18.94 20.47 -2.15
N GLY A 231 -18.81 20.94 -3.38
CA GLY A 231 -18.95 20.11 -4.56
C GLY A 231 -18.09 20.58 -5.72
N TRP A 232 -17.91 19.67 -6.67
CA TRP A 232 -17.23 19.90 -7.93
C TRP A 232 -18.27 19.95 -9.05
N GLY A 233 -18.48 21.12 -9.64
CA GLY A 233 -19.31 21.32 -10.82
C GLY A 233 -18.53 21.29 -12.14
N ILE A 234 -19.18 20.82 -13.19
CA ILE A 234 -18.70 20.91 -14.58
C ILE A 234 -19.79 21.57 -15.41
N ILE A 235 -19.41 22.52 -16.26
CA ILE A 235 -20.30 23.23 -17.19
C ILE A 235 -19.77 23.13 -18.61
N ALA A 236 -20.66 22.85 -19.57
CA ALA A 236 -20.36 23.03 -20.99
C ALA A 236 -20.41 24.53 -21.34
N GLN A 237 -19.33 25.08 -21.93
CA GLN A 237 -19.19 26.51 -22.24
C GLN A 237 -19.99 27.01 -23.44
N ALA A 238 -20.85 26.17 -24.02
CA ALA A 238 -21.78 26.56 -25.08
C ALA A 238 -23.21 26.23 -24.66
N THR A 239 -24.14 27.15 -24.93
CA THR A 239 -25.57 26.86 -24.80
C THR A 239 -25.96 25.79 -25.82
N ASN A 240 -26.99 25.00 -25.52
CA ASN A 240 -27.50 23.91 -26.39
C ASN A 240 -26.52 22.73 -26.60
N ALA A 241 -25.34 22.74 -25.98
CA ALA A 241 -24.52 21.54 -25.87
C ALA A 241 -25.14 20.58 -24.86
N ASP A 242 -24.92 19.28 -24.98
CA ASP A 242 -25.13 18.32 -23.90
C ASP A 242 -23.87 18.20 -23.05
N LEU A 243 -24.00 17.67 -21.84
CA LEU A 243 -22.86 17.34 -20.98
C LEU A 243 -23.15 16.03 -20.26
N THR A 244 -22.29 15.04 -20.49
CA THR A 244 -22.23 13.84 -19.65
C THR A 244 -20.91 13.84 -18.90
N ALA A 245 -20.96 13.58 -17.59
CA ALA A 245 -19.76 13.40 -16.79
C ALA A 245 -19.87 12.18 -15.88
N THR A 246 -18.70 11.60 -15.59
CA THR A 246 -18.52 10.52 -14.62
C THR A 246 -17.32 10.87 -13.76
N TRP A 247 -17.43 10.64 -12.45
CA TRP A 247 -16.32 10.78 -11.51
C TRP A 247 -15.94 9.42 -10.96
N GLU A 248 -14.67 9.24 -10.67
CA GLU A 248 -14.15 8.18 -9.83
C GLU A 248 -13.59 8.78 -8.55
N TRP A 249 -13.99 8.23 -7.41
CA TRP A 249 -13.49 8.69 -6.12
C TRP A 249 -13.49 7.56 -5.10
N TYR A 250 -12.83 7.82 -3.98
CA TYR A 250 -13.07 7.10 -2.74
C TYR A 250 -13.49 8.06 -1.62
N GLU A 251 -14.15 7.50 -0.61
CA GLU A 251 -14.55 8.21 0.60
C GLU A 251 -13.62 7.83 1.75
N GLU A 252 -13.26 8.82 2.57
CA GLU A 252 -12.53 8.59 3.81
C GLU A 252 -13.01 9.54 4.92
N PRO A 253 -12.73 9.23 6.20
CA PRO A 253 -13.10 10.11 7.30
C PRO A 253 -12.57 11.53 7.11
N ASN A 254 -13.41 12.53 7.43
CA ASN A 254 -12.98 13.91 7.44
C ASN A 254 -12.31 14.26 8.78
N THR A 255 -11.07 13.80 8.97
CA THR A 255 -10.22 14.09 10.14
C THR A 255 -9.39 15.35 9.95
#